data_AF-A0AAJ2F708-F1
#
_entry.id   AF-A0AAJ2F708-F1
#
_cell.length_a   1.000
_cell.length_b   1.000
_cell.length_c   1.000
_cell.angle_alpha   90.00
_cell.angle_beta   90.00
_cell.angle_gamma   90.00
#
_symmetry.space_group_name_H-M   'P 1'
#
loop_
_entity.id
_entity.type
_entity.pdbx_description
1 polymer ?
#
loop_
_entity_poly.entity_id
_entity_poly.type
_entity_poly.pdbx_seq_one_letter_code
_entity_poly.pdbx_strand_id
1 'polypeptide(L)'
;MKNLMKKNLLFVFALFIATSTMSFKLAEQRNVVDYWFAVDVDGDTIIGSTDAPSPVDDCNEENSSNLCKIRLNTASAPATVTQANASNLVTGDAHRTP
;
A
#
# COMPACT_ATOMS: atom_id res chain seq x y z
N MET A 1 -39.10 -4.00 -42.78
CA MET A 1 -37.72 -3.47 -42.55
C MET A 1 -37.58 -2.56 -41.32
N LYS A 2 -38.57 -1.74 -40.93
CA LYS A 2 -38.47 -0.82 -39.77
C LYS A 2 -38.19 -1.48 -38.40
N ASN A 3 -38.63 -2.73 -38.19
CA ASN A 3 -38.42 -3.45 -36.92
C ASN A 3 -37.03 -4.09 -36.77
N LEU A 4 -36.29 -4.28 -37.86
CA LEU A 4 -34.94 -4.84 -37.84
C LEU A 4 -33.90 -3.79 -37.43
N MET A 5 -34.06 -2.54 -37.89
CA MET A 5 -33.16 -1.44 -37.50
C MET A 5 -33.29 -1.05 -36.02
N LYS A 6 -34.51 -1.08 -35.45
CA LYS A 6 -34.71 -0.78 -34.01
C LYS A 6 -34.06 -1.80 -33.10
N LYS A 7 -34.09 -3.09 -33.48
CA LYS A 7 -33.48 -4.18 -32.69
C LYS A 7 -31.94 -4.13 -32.73
N ASN A 8 -31.36 -3.85 -33.89
CA ASN A 8 -29.90 -3.68 -34.00
C ASN A 8 -29.38 -2.45 -33.23
N LEU A 9 -30.13 -1.33 -33.25
CA LEU A 9 -29.74 -0.14 -32.49
C LEU A 9 -29.78 -0.39 -30.97
N LEU A 10 -30.80 -1.10 -30.49
CA LEU A 10 -30.93 -1.50 -29.08
C LEU A 10 -29.77 -2.40 -28.63
N PHE A 11 -29.34 -3.34 -29.47
CA PHE A 11 -28.21 -4.22 -29.18
C PHE A 11 -26.89 -3.45 -29.10
N VAL A 12 -26.65 -2.49 -30.01
CA VAL A 12 -25.43 -1.67 -30.00
C VAL A 12 -25.38 -0.78 -28.75
N PHE A 13 -26.51 -0.19 -28.35
CA PHE A 13 -26.58 0.64 -27.15
C PHE A 13 -26.35 -0.19 -25.87
N ALA A 14 -26.94 -1.39 -25.78
CA ALA A 14 -26.72 -2.30 -24.67
C ALA A 14 -25.26 -2.76 -24.58
N LEU A 15 -24.62 -3.03 -25.72
CA LEU A 15 -23.21 -3.40 -25.78
C LEU A 15 -22.31 -2.23 -25.33
N PHE A 16 -22.63 -1.00 -25.74
CA PHE A 16 -21.88 0.20 -25.35
C PHE A 16 -21.95 0.48 -23.84
N ILE A 17 -23.13 0.28 -23.22
CA ILE A 17 -23.32 0.38 -21.76
C ILE A 17 -22.60 -0.76 -21.03
N ALA A 18 -22.63 -1.98 -21.56
CA ALA A 18 -21.91 -3.10 -20.97
C ALA A 18 -20.38 -2.89 -21.02
N THR A 19 -19.85 -2.36 -22.11
CA THR A 19 -18.42 -2.06 -22.23
C THR A 19 -18.00 -0.86 -21.38
N SER A 20 -18.86 0.16 -21.21
CA SER A 20 -18.51 1.32 -20.39
C SER A 20 -18.45 0.97 -18.90
N THR A 21 -19.29 0.07 -18.40
CA THR A 21 -19.25 -0.38 -16.99
C THR A 21 -18.03 -1.25 -16.65
N MET A 22 -17.41 -1.93 -17.62
CA MET A 22 -16.17 -2.69 -17.39
C MET A 22 -14.92 -1.80 -17.34
N SER A 23 -14.95 -0.63 -17.98
CA SER A 23 -13.81 0.31 -18.00
C SER A 23 -13.56 1.02 -16.66
N PHE A 24 -14.54 1.06 -15.75
CA PHE A 24 -14.39 1.79 -14.47
C PHE A 24 -13.81 0.96 -13.32
N LYS A 25 -13.44 -0.31 -13.54
CA LYS A 25 -12.85 -1.15 -12.48
C LYS A 25 -11.31 -1.12 -12.40
N LEU A 26 -10.62 -0.41 -13.29
CA LEU A 26 -9.15 -0.37 -13.35
C LEU A 26 -8.62 1.06 -13.20
N ALA A 27 -8.97 1.76 -12.13
CA ALA A 27 -8.25 2.99 -11.78
C ALA A 27 -8.34 3.33 -10.28
N GLU A 28 -8.50 2.33 -9.40
CA GLU A 28 -7.92 2.48 -8.06
C GLU A 28 -6.42 2.18 -8.21
N GLN A 29 -5.67 3.09 -8.84
CA GLN A 29 -4.29 3.28 -8.43
C GLN A 29 -4.39 3.74 -6.99
N ARG A 30 -4.40 2.77 -6.04
CA ARG A 30 -4.12 3.06 -4.65
C ARG A 30 -2.78 3.76 -4.67
N ASN A 31 -2.82 5.08 -4.49
CA ASN A 31 -1.66 5.89 -4.20
C ASN A 31 -1.26 5.47 -2.78
N VAL A 32 -0.59 4.31 -2.69
CA VAL A 32 -0.07 3.78 -1.44
C VAL A 32 1.10 4.68 -1.13
N VAL A 33 0.82 5.72 -0.35
CA VAL A 33 1.87 6.56 0.22
C VAL A 33 2.52 5.70 1.29
N ASP A 34 3.76 5.34 1.03
CA ASP A 34 4.59 4.61 1.97
C ASP A 34 5.30 5.58 2.91
N TYR A 35 5.42 5.15 4.16
CA TYR A 35 5.85 5.97 5.28
C TYR A 35 6.88 5.19 6.11
N TRP A 36 8.06 5.78 6.35
CA TRP A 36 9.15 5.13 7.09
C TRP A 36 9.12 5.50 8.57
N PHE A 37 8.90 4.53 9.45
CA PHE A 37 8.87 4.75 10.89
C PHE A 37 10.12 4.17 11.55
N ALA A 38 10.61 4.86 12.59
CA ALA A 38 11.73 4.40 13.40
C ALA A 38 11.27 3.32 14.40
N VAL A 39 12.07 2.27 14.54
CA VAL A 39 11.85 1.15 15.48
C VAL A 39 12.88 1.24 16.60
N ASP A 40 12.46 0.97 17.83
CA ASP A 40 13.29 1.01 19.03
C ASP A 40 14.34 -0.12 19.06
N VAL A 41 15.17 -0.12 20.11
CA VAL A 41 16.22 -1.11 20.35
C VAL A 41 15.75 -2.53 20.60
N ASP A 42 14.46 -2.72 20.86
CA ASP A 42 13.83 -4.02 20.98
C ASP A 42 13.47 -4.67 19.62
N GLY A 43 13.45 -3.89 18.53
CA GLY A 43 13.05 -4.35 17.20
C GLY A 43 11.53 -4.53 16.99
N ASP A 44 10.68 -4.12 17.94
CA ASP A 44 9.22 -4.22 17.83
C ASP A 44 8.50 -2.89 18.11
N THR A 45 8.97 -2.06 19.04
CA THR A 45 8.29 -0.81 19.39
C THR A 45 8.53 0.26 18.30
N ILE A 46 7.45 0.87 17.80
CA ILE A 46 7.54 1.97 16.83
C ILE A 46 7.56 3.30 17.59
N ILE A 47 8.63 4.08 17.45
CA ILE A 47 8.91 5.24 18.31
C ILE A 47 8.89 6.60 17.61
N GLY A 48 8.78 6.64 16.28
CA GLY A 48 8.92 7.92 15.56
C GLY A 48 8.19 7.97 14.23
N SER A 49 7.81 9.20 13.85
CA SER A 49 7.12 9.56 12.59
C SER A 49 7.97 9.29 11.35
N THR A 50 7.34 9.40 10.18
CA THR A 50 7.83 9.29 8.79
C THR A 50 9.18 9.89 8.45
N ASP A 51 9.60 10.89 9.22
CA ASP A 51 10.82 11.68 9.00
C ASP A 51 11.71 11.71 10.24
N ALA A 52 11.36 10.94 11.27
CA ALA A 52 12.15 10.84 12.47
C ALA A 52 13.49 10.14 12.12
N PRO A 53 14.63 10.70 12.56
CA PRO A 53 15.87 9.94 12.49
C PRO A 53 15.66 8.62 13.24
N SER A 54 16.18 7.53 12.66
CA SER A 54 16.25 6.30 13.43
C SER A 54 17.06 6.58 14.69
N PRO A 55 16.71 6.00 15.85
CA PRO A 55 17.55 6.09 17.05
C PRO A 55 18.93 5.41 16.84
N VAL A 56 19.12 4.74 15.70
CA VAL A 56 20.36 4.08 15.29
C VAL A 56 20.86 4.73 14.00
N ASP A 57 22.08 5.27 14.05
CA ASP A 57 22.72 6.00 12.95
C ASP A 57 23.06 5.13 11.73
N ASP A 58 23.10 3.79 11.89
CA ASP A 58 23.57 2.84 10.89
C ASP A 58 22.48 1.89 10.34
N CYS A 59 21.29 2.41 10.03
CA CYS A 59 20.22 1.63 9.40
C CYS A 59 20.40 1.50 7.89
N ASN A 60 20.45 0.27 7.36
CA ASN A 60 20.46 -0.02 5.94
C ASN A 60 19.30 -0.96 5.54
N GLU A 61 18.92 -0.97 4.26
CA GLU A 61 17.79 -1.78 3.77
C GLU A 61 18.09 -3.30 3.74
N GLU A 62 19.31 -3.76 4.07
CA GLU A 62 19.66 -5.19 4.00
C GLU A 62 20.69 -5.65 5.05
N ASN A 63 20.42 -6.81 5.65
CA ASN A 63 21.28 -7.64 6.52
C ASN A 63 21.60 -7.10 7.93
N SER A 64 20.74 -7.47 8.89
CA SER A 64 21.01 -7.51 10.34
C SER A 64 20.17 -8.55 11.05
N SER A 65 20.44 -8.75 12.35
CA SER A 65 19.54 -9.43 13.28
C SER A 65 18.47 -8.50 13.89
N ASN A 66 18.72 -7.18 13.94
CA ASN A 66 17.85 -6.25 14.66
C ASN A 66 17.24 -5.20 13.71
N LEU A 67 15.92 -5.15 13.67
CA LEU A 67 15.14 -4.18 12.91
C LEU A 67 15.32 -2.77 13.51
N CYS A 68 15.40 -1.74 12.67
CA CYS A 68 15.54 -0.35 13.13
C CYS A 68 14.67 0.66 12.37
N LYS A 69 14.18 0.33 11.18
CA LYS A 69 13.09 1.06 10.52
C LYS A 69 12.12 0.12 9.83
N ILE A 70 10.88 0.57 9.67
CA ILE A 70 9.84 -0.16 8.95
C ILE A 70 9.08 0.77 8.02
N ARG A 71 8.73 0.27 6.84
CA ARG A 71 7.91 0.98 5.85
C ARG A 71 6.47 0.51 5.94
N LEU A 72 5.54 1.45 6.12
CA LEU A 72 4.11 1.18 6.24
C LEU A 72 3.31 1.90 5.16
N ASN A 73 2.24 1.28 4.67
CA ASN A 73 1.27 1.86 3.74
C ASN A 73 0.26 2.81 4.39
N THR A 74 0.59 3.37 5.57
CA THR A 74 -0.29 4.22 6.36
C THR A 74 0.49 5.32 7.08
N ALA A 75 -0.09 6.51 7.19
CA ALA A 75 0.48 7.63 7.93
C ALA A 75 0.35 7.45 9.45
N SER A 76 -0.58 6.58 9.89
CA SER A 76 -0.79 6.27 11.30
C SER A 76 -0.08 4.98 11.64
N ALA A 77 1.10 5.09 12.26
CA ALA A 77 1.80 3.93 12.77
C ALA A 77 1.03 3.29 13.94
N PRO A 78 0.92 1.94 13.95
CA PRO A 78 0.54 1.21 15.15
C PRO A 78 1.65 1.29 16.22
N ALA A 79 1.37 0.81 17.43
CA ALA A 79 2.33 0.88 18.52
C ALA A 79 3.55 -0.04 18.31
N THR A 80 3.35 -1.17 17.62
CA THR A 80 4.40 -2.15 17.38
C THR A 80 4.41 -2.68 15.95
N VAL A 81 5.58 -3.17 15.53
CA VAL A 81 5.80 -3.86 14.26
C VAL A 81 4.93 -5.12 14.17
N THR A 82 4.78 -5.84 15.27
CA THR A 82 3.88 -7.00 15.36
C THR A 82 2.44 -6.63 15.01
N GLN A 83 1.93 -5.49 15.51
CA GLN A 83 0.58 -5.01 15.15
C GLN A 83 0.50 -4.58 13.68
N ALA A 84 1.54 -3.94 13.15
CA ALA A 84 1.61 -3.56 11.74
C ALA A 84 1.55 -4.79 10.82
N ASN A 85 2.31 -5.84 11.16
CA ASN A 85 2.32 -7.11 10.45
C ASN A 85 0.96 -7.81 10.50
N ALA A 86 0.36 -7.90 11.70
CA ALA A 86 -0.98 -8.48 11.86
C ALA A 86 -2.05 -7.74 11.04
N SER A 87 -1.85 -6.44 10.80
CA SER A 87 -2.74 -5.58 10.02
C SER A 87 -2.38 -5.53 8.52
N ASN A 88 -1.36 -6.26 8.06
CA ASN A 88 -0.84 -6.23 6.69
C ASN A 88 -0.49 -4.80 6.19
N LEU A 89 0.06 -3.98 7.09
CA LEU A 89 0.43 -2.60 6.79
C LEU A 89 1.88 -2.47 6.29
N VAL A 90 2.71 -3.47 6.56
CA VAL A 90 4.16 -3.45 6.27
C VAL A 90 4.42 -3.64 4.78
N THR A 91 5.21 -2.73 4.20
CA THR A 91 5.62 -2.73 2.79
C THR A 91 7.13 -2.86 2.59
N GLY A 92 7.90 -2.82 3.67
CA GLY A 92 9.35 -3.02 3.67
C GLY A 92 9.97 -2.81 5.05
N ASP A 93 11.25 -3.15 5.18
CA ASP A 93 11.98 -3.15 6.44
C ASP A 93 13.46 -2.76 6.25
N ALA A 94 14.06 -2.18 7.28
CA ALA A 94 15.48 -1.83 7.32
C ALA A 94 16.09 -2.22 8.66
N HIS A 95 17.33 -2.68 8.59
CA HIS A 95 18.01 -3.45 9.61
C HIS A 95 19.34 -2.76 9.97
N ARG A 96 19.88 -3.01 11.17
CA ARG A 96 21.11 -2.36 11.63
C ARG A 96 22.35 -2.96 10.97
N THR A 97 23.27 -2.20 10.41
CA THR A 97 24.53 -2.83 9.99
C THR A 97 25.25 -3.45 11.20
N PRO A 98 25.88 -4.63 11.04
CA PRO A 98 26.70 -5.25 12.09
C PRO A 98 27.92 -4.41 12.47
#